data_AF-A0A074TKU0-F1
#
_entry.id   AF-A0A074TKU0-F1
#
_cell.length_a   1.000
_cell.length_b   1.000
_cell.length_c   1.000
_cell.angle_alpha   90.00
_cell.angle_beta   90.00
_cell.angle_gamma   90.00
#
_symmetry.space_group_name_H-M   'P 1'
#
loop_
_entity.id
_entity.type
_entity.pdbx_description
1 polymer ?
#
loop_
_entity_poly.entity_id
_entity_poly.type
_entity_poly.pdbx_seq_one_letter_code
_entity_poly.pdbx_strand_id
1 'polypeptide(L)'
;MRIDCRLPPEPDWPWLISTYPGDVLLHVERSFQDIADRICGRLAYLATPYTREVLGADLHWDRGLSIAAEIRAARWARRFALAGATVVSPIILACAICHSDFEGDLSPLDEAFWARWCQPLLNACGAVVIPAIAGWDQSRGVWRDACWALQCNVPVYLVAEGSEFGGQKICAESAARGGGGP
;
A
#
# COMPACT_ATOMS: atom_id res chain seq x y z
N MET A 1 -24.58 -0.85 -17.79
CA MET A 1 -24.81 -1.87 -16.75
C MET A 1 -24.27 -1.30 -15.45
N ARG A 2 -25.16 -0.81 -14.58
CA ARG A 2 -24.76 -0.19 -13.30
C ARG A 2 -24.70 -1.34 -12.30
N ILE A 3 -23.49 -1.75 -11.93
CA ILE A 3 -23.31 -2.76 -10.90
C ILE A 3 -23.71 -2.08 -9.58
N ASP A 4 -24.91 -2.34 -9.09
CA ASP A 4 -25.31 -2.00 -7.72
C ASP A 4 -24.60 -2.95 -6.74
N CYS A 5 -23.27 -2.89 -6.71
CA CYS A 5 -22.46 -3.59 -5.72
C CYS A 5 -22.43 -2.72 -4.46
N ARG A 6 -23.37 -2.96 -3.54
CA ARG A 6 -23.12 -2.60 -2.14
C ARG A 6 -21.90 -3.38 -1.69
N LEU A 7 -20.77 -2.68 -1.56
CA LEU A 7 -19.52 -3.29 -1.10
C LEU A 7 -19.71 -3.78 0.34
N PRO A 8 -19.22 -4.99 0.68
CA PRO A 8 -19.23 -5.48 2.05
C PRO A 8 -18.58 -4.48 3.04
N PRO A 9 -19.13 -4.35 4.26
CA PRO A 9 -18.56 -3.45 5.27
C PRO A 9 -17.23 -3.95 5.84
N GLU A 10 -16.96 -5.26 5.72
CA GLU A 10 -15.72 -5.90 6.16
C GLU A 10 -14.94 -6.44 4.95
N PRO A 11 -13.61 -6.61 5.07
CA PRO A 11 -12.78 -7.09 3.96
C PRO A 11 -13.23 -8.45 3.40
N ASP A 12 -13.55 -8.49 2.11
CA ASP A 12 -13.84 -9.71 1.33
C ASP A 12 -13.15 -9.65 -0.04
N TRP A 13 -11.83 -9.85 -0.02
CA TRP A 13 -11.01 -9.82 -1.23
C TRP A 13 -11.38 -10.86 -2.28
N PRO A 14 -11.69 -12.13 -1.93
CA PRO A 14 -12.18 -13.09 -2.92
C PRO A 14 -13.41 -12.59 -3.67
N TRP A 15 -14.40 -12.03 -2.96
CA TRP A 15 -15.57 -11.45 -3.59
C TRP A 15 -15.20 -10.23 -4.46
N LEU A 16 -14.31 -9.34 -3.98
CA LEU A 16 -13.90 -8.16 -4.73
C LEU A 16 -13.20 -8.53 -6.05
N ILE A 17 -12.28 -9.51 -6.00
CA ILE A 17 -11.57 -10.05 -7.16
C ILE A 17 -12.56 -10.67 -8.14
N SER A 18 -13.56 -11.41 -7.65
CA SER A 18 -14.60 -11.99 -8.51
C SER A 18 -15.51 -10.94 -9.16
N THR A 19 -15.72 -9.80 -8.49
CA THR A 19 -16.61 -8.71 -8.92
C THR A 19 -15.96 -7.80 -9.96
N TYR A 20 -14.64 -7.62 -9.89
CA TYR A 20 -13.85 -6.82 -10.83
C TYR A 20 -12.90 -7.70 -11.67
N PRO A 21 -13.43 -8.62 -12.51
CA PRO A 21 -12.60 -9.52 -13.30
C PRO A 21 -11.91 -8.78 -14.45
N GLY A 22 -10.82 -9.38 -14.95
CA GLY A 22 -10.19 -8.98 -16.22
C GLY A 22 -9.05 -7.97 -16.12
N ASP A 23 -8.51 -7.71 -14.91
CA ASP A 23 -7.34 -6.85 -14.73
C ASP A 23 -7.49 -5.44 -15.34
N VAL A 24 -8.71 -4.89 -15.32
CA VAL A 24 -8.96 -3.54 -15.85
C VAL A 24 -8.81 -2.48 -14.76
N LEU A 25 -9.50 -2.68 -13.63
CA LEU A 25 -9.48 -1.76 -12.48
C LEU A 25 -8.83 -2.38 -11.25
N LEU A 26 -8.95 -3.70 -11.06
CA LEU A 26 -8.29 -4.41 -9.98
C LEU A 26 -7.21 -5.30 -10.58
N HIS A 27 -5.96 -4.99 -10.29
CA HIS A 27 -4.79 -5.72 -10.75
C HIS A 27 -4.18 -6.49 -9.58
N VAL A 28 -4.30 -7.80 -9.62
CA VAL A 28 -3.93 -8.70 -8.51
C VAL A 28 -2.56 -9.32 -8.77
N GLU A 29 -1.76 -9.50 -7.70
CA GLU A 29 -0.45 -10.16 -7.75
C GLU A 29 0.48 -9.64 -8.88
N ARG A 30 0.58 -8.32 -9.03
CA ARG A 30 1.47 -7.70 -10.02
C ARG A 30 2.86 -7.49 -9.47
N SER A 31 3.86 -7.69 -10.31
CA SER A 31 5.24 -7.43 -9.91
C SER A 31 5.42 -5.95 -9.56
N PHE A 32 6.28 -5.68 -8.57
CA PHE A 32 6.62 -4.31 -8.18
C PHE A 32 6.97 -3.41 -9.38
N GLN A 33 7.78 -3.92 -10.32
CA GLN A 33 8.21 -3.13 -11.48
C GLN A 33 7.05 -2.81 -12.45
N ASP A 34 6.17 -3.77 -12.75
CA ASP A 34 5.01 -3.53 -13.61
C ASP A 34 4.09 -2.46 -12.99
N ILE A 35 3.88 -2.50 -11.67
CA ILE A 35 3.11 -1.46 -10.97
C ILE A 35 3.82 -0.11 -11.07
N ALA A 36 5.13 -0.05 -10.78
CA ALA A 36 5.90 1.19 -10.84
C ALA A 36 5.83 1.84 -12.24
N ASP A 37 5.96 1.05 -13.30
CA ASP A 37 5.86 1.52 -14.68
C ASP A 37 4.46 2.07 -15.00
N ARG A 38 3.40 1.40 -14.52
CA ARG A 38 2.00 1.83 -14.73
C ARG A 38 1.65 3.11 -14.01
N ILE A 39 2.15 3.31 -12.79
CA ILE A 39 1.90 4.51 -11.98
C ILE A 39 2.94 5.61 -12.23
N CYS A 40 3.90 5.41 -13.13
CA CYS A 40 4.82 6.46 -13.52
C CYS A 40 4.05 7.65 -14.14
N GLY A 41 4.46 8.87 -13.80
CA GLY A 41 3.82 10.10 -14.28
C GLY A 41 2.48 10.46 -13.62
N ARG A 42 2.03 9.71 -12.60
CA ARG A 42 0.86 10.07 -11.78
C ARG A 42 1.19 10.00 -10.30
N LEU A 43 0.36 10.65 -9.49
CA LEU A 43 0.36 10.45 -8.04
C LEU A 43 -0.46 9.19 -7.71
N ALA A 44 0.13 8.27 -6.95
CA ALA A 44 -0.57 7.09 -6.45
C ALA A 44 -0.67 7.09 -4.92
N TYR A 45 -1.77 6.56 -4.41
CA TYR A 45 -2.04 6.44 -2.98
C TYR A 45 -1.49 5.12 -2.46
N LEU A 46 -0.59 5.15 -1.48
CA LEU A 46 -0.01 3.96 -0.85
C LEU A 46 -0.85 3.56 0.37
N ALA A 47 -1.72 2.57 0.20
CA ALA A 47 -2.60 2.06 1.23
C ALA A 47 -1.90 0.94 2.04
N THR A 48 -1.60 1.21 3.31
CA THR A 48 -0.96 0.25 4.23
C THR A 48 -1.80 0.04 5.49
N PRO A 49 -1.79 -1.15 6.10
CA PRO A 49 -2.45 -1.40 7.38
C PRO A 49 -1.86 -0.53 8.49
N TYR A 50 -2.71 -0.13 9.46
CA TYR A 50 -2.29 0.70 10.59
C TYR A 50 -2.97 0.33 11.90
N THR A 51 -4.30 0.50 12.03
CA THR A 51 -4.99 0.45 13.33
C THR A 51 -4.68 -0.80 14.15
N ARG A 52 -4.68 -2.01 13.55
CA ARG A 52 -4.35 -3.25 14.25
C ARG A 52 -2.86 -3.41 14.54
N GLU A 53 -2.02 -2.83 13.69
CA GLU A 53 -0.56 -2.91 13.75
C GLU A 53 0.05 -2.08 14.88
N VAL A 54 -0.72 -1.14 15.43
CA VAL A 54 -0.27 -0.18 16.45
C VAL A 54 -0.87 -0.42 17.83
N LEU A 55 -1.61 -1.52 18.00
CA LEU A 55 -2.14 -1.91 19.30
C LEU A 55 -1.14 -2.78 20.05
N GLY A 56 -0.82 -2.39 21.29
CA GLY A 56 -0.08 -3.22 22.22
C GLY A 56 -0.89 -4.44 22.68
N ALA A 57 -0.26 -5.29 23.49
CA ALA A 57 -0.91 -6.47 24.05
C ALA A 57 -2.15 -6.14 24.92
N ASP A 58 -2.21 -4.92 25.43
CA ASP A 58 -3.30 -4.36 26.23
C ASP A 58 -4.38 -3.64 25.39
N LEU A 59 -4.26 -3.69 24.06
CA LEU A 59 -5.14 -3.03 23.10
C LEU A 59 -5.12 -1.49 23.14
N HIS A 60 -4.09 -0.89 23.76
CA HIS A 60 -3.86 0.55 23.66
C HIS A 60 -2.91 0.87 22.51
N TRP A 61 -3.00 2.11 22.03
CA TRP A 61 -2.07 2.61 21.03
C TRP A 61 -0.64 2.64 21.60
N ASP A 62 0.28 1.99 20.88
CA ASP A 62 1.69 1.95 21.22
C ASP A 62 2.50 2.79 20.22
N ARG A 63 3.25 3.75 20.75
CA ARG A 63 4.06 4.67 19.95
C ARG A 63 5.17 3.94 19.18
N GLY A 64 5.81 2.94 19.77
CA GLY A 64 6.85 2.15 19.13
C GLY A 64 6.32 1.36 17.94
N LEU A 65 5.15 0.75 18.09
CA LEU A 65 4.45 0.06 17.01
C LEU A 65 4.00 1.04 15.92
N SER A 66 3.55 2.25 16.28
CA SER A 66 3.24 3.30 15.30
C SER A 66 4.46 3.73 14.48
N ILE A 67 5.63 3.91 15.10
CA ILE A 67 6.88 4.19 14.40
C ILE A 67 7.26 3.00 13.49
N ALA A 68 7.08 1.77 13.96
CA ALA A 68 7.35 0.59 13.15
C ALA A 68 6.44 0.52 11.92
N ALA A 69 5.14 0.84 12.05
CA ALA A 69 4.19 0.91 10.94
C ALA A 69 4.57 2.02 9.93
N GLU A 70 4.95 3.19 10.42
CA GLU A 70 5.48 4.29 9.60
C GLU A 70 6.70 3.84 8.78
N ILE A 71 7.70 3.25 9.43
CA ILE A 71 8.92 2.78 8.76
C ILE A 71 8.60 1.73 7.70
N ARG A 72 7.64 0.82 7.97
CA ARG A 72 7.19 -0.16 6.96
C ARG A 72 6.59 0.53 5.73
N ALA A 73 5.70 1.51 5.92
CA ALA A 73 5.13 2.29 4.82
C ALA A 73 6.21 3.11 4.08
N ALA A 74 7.13 3.74 4.81
CA ALA A 74 8.24 4.53 4.26
C ALA A 74 9.21 3.70 3.43
N ARG A 75 9.47 2.44 3.80
CA ARG A 75 10.28 1.52 2.98
C ARG A 75 9.65 1.29 1.61
N TRP A 76 8.34 1.13 1.55
CA TRP A 76 7.60 0.99 0.29
C TRP A 76 7.58 2.29 -0.52
N ALA A 77 7.32 3.42 0.12
CA ALA A 77 7.40 4.73 -0.53
C ALA A 77 8.80 4.97 -1.12
N ARG A 78 9.86 4.66 -0.37
CA ARG A 78 11.24 4.72 -0.83
C ARG A 78 11.49 3.84 -2.06
N ARG A 79 10.96 2.61 -2.09
CA ARG A 79 11.11 1.73 -3.26
C ARG A 79 10.49 2.36 -4.51
N PHE A 80 9.25 2.83 -4.42
CA PHE A 80 8.59 3.47 -5.55
C PHE A 80 9.35 4.72 -6.01
N ALA A 81 9.85 5.53 -5.06
CA ALA A 81 10.68 6.68 -5.39
C ALA A 81 11.96 6.29 -6.16
N LEU A 82 12.64 5.21 -5.74
CA LEU A 82 13.81 4.69 -6.47
C LEU A 82 13.46 4.15 -7.86
N ALA A 83 12.23 3.70 -8.06
CA ALA A 83 11.72 3.26 -9.36
C ALA A 83 11.14 4.40 -10.21
N GLY A 84 11.24 5.67 -9.77
CA GLY A 84 10.73 6.83 -10.49
C GLY A 84 9.21 7.05 -10.36
N ALA A 85 8.53 6.29 -9.50
CA ALA A 85 7.12 6.43 -9.21
C ALA A 85 6.87 7.33 -7.99
N THR A 86 5.85 8.18 -8.05
CA THR A 86 5.47 9.07 -6.94
C THR A 86 4.27 8.50 -6.19
N VAL A 87 4.47 8.17 -4.91
CA VAL A 87 3.40 7.72 -4.02
C VAL A 87 3.23 8.65 -2.83
N VAL A 88 1.99 8.87 -2.41
CA VAL A 88 1.67 9.50 -1.12
C VAL A 88 1.21 8.43 -0.14
N SER A 89 1.77 8.43 1.06
CA SER A 89 1.34 7.54 2.13
C SER A 89 0.69 8.34 3.24
N PRO A 90 -0.63 8.20 3.43
CA PRO A 90 -1.31 8.81 4.57
C PRO A 90 -0.77 8.30 5.90
N ILE A 91 -0.32 7.05 5.99
CA ILE A 91 0.23 6.51 7.24
C ILE A 91 1.53 7.23 7.62
N ILE A 92 2.41 7.51 6.67
CA ILE A 92 3.63 8.29 6.95
C ILE A 92 3.27 9.68 7.47
N LEU A 93 2.36 10.37 6.78
CA LEU A 93 1.95 11.72 7.16
C LEU A 93 1.19 11.75 8.50
N ALA A 94 0.26 10.83 8.71
CA ALA A 94 -0.52 10.72 9.94
C ALA A 94 0.36 10.38 11.14
N CYS A 95 1.33 9.46 10.99
CA CYS A 95 2.30 9.19 12.04
C CYS A 95 3.09 10.44 12.41
N ALA A 96 3.61 11.18 11.43
CA ALA A 96 4.34 12.42 11.69
C ALA A 96 3.48 13.46 12.44
N ILE A 97 2.20 13.61 12.03
CA ILE A 97 1.25 14.51 12.71
C ILE A 97 1.01 14.03 14.15
N CYS A 98 0.61 12.77 14.36
CA CYS A 98 0.35 12.20 15.69
C CYS A 98 1.56 12.27 16.61
N HIS A 99 2.77 12.04 16.08
CA HIS A 99 3.98 12.02 16.90
C HIS A 99 4.46 13.42 17.27
N SER A 100 3.98 14.45 16.56
CA SER A 100 4.22 15.86 16.84
C SER A 100 3.19 16.50 17.78
N ASP A 101 2.06 15.85 18.00
CA ASP A 101 1.00 16.29 18.93
C ASP A 101 1.38 15.89 20.37
N PHE A 102 2.03 16.80 21.08
CA PHE A 102 2.45 16.58 22.47
C PHE A 102 1.32 16.83 23.47
N GLU A 103 0.31 17.58 23.04
CA GLU A 103 -0.89 17.96 23.76
C GLU A 103 -1.88 16.79 23.85
N GLY A 104 -1.87 15.90 22.86
CA GLY A 104 -2.73 14.71 22.81
C GLY A 104 -4.15 15.01 22.37
N ASP A 105 -4.32 16.06 21.56
CA ASP A 105 -5.61 16.49 21.02
C ASP A 105 -6.11 15.55 19.90
N LEU A 106 -5.20 14.81 19.27
CA LEU A 106 -5.47 13.88 18.18
C LEU A 106 -5.38 12.44 18.68
N SER A 107 -6.49 11.71 18.56
CA SER A 107 -6.50 10.27 18.77
C SER A 107 -5.96 9.54 17.53
N PRO A 108 -4.85 8.77 17.63
CA PRO A 108 -4.35 7.98 16.50
C PRO A 108 -5.30 6.85 16.06
N LEU A 109 -6.27 6.51 16.91
CA LEU A 109 -7.26 5.44 16.69
C LEU A 109 -8.64 5.98 16.26
N ASP A 110 -8.81 7.30 16.08
CA ASP A 110 -10.06 7.87 15.56
C ASP A 110 -10.19 7.59 14.05
N GLU A 111 -10.72 6.42 13.73
CA GLU A 111 -10.90 5.95 12.35
C GLU A 111 -11.70 6.95 11.51
N ALA A 112 -12.72 7.58 12.07
CA ALA A 112 -13.60 8.48 11.33
C ALA A 112 -12.90 9.80 10.99
N PHE A 113 -12.13 10.36 11.93
CA PHE A 113 -11.30 11.53 11.69
C PHE A 113 -10.27 11.24 10.58
N TRP A 114 -9.48 10.18 10.73
CA TRP A 114 -8.43 9.84 9.77
C TRP A 114 -8.99 9.49 8.39
N ALA A 115 -10.15 8.82 8.31
CA ALA A 115 -10.83 8.57 7.04
C ALA A 115 -11.15 9.88 6.29
N ARG A 116 -11.74 10.86 6.99
CA ARG A 116 -12.07 12.17 6.40
C ARG A 116 -10.82 12.94 6.01
N TRP A 117 -9.77 12.88 6.83
CA TRP A 117 -8.50 13.54 6.57
C TRP A 117 -7.75 12.93 5.37
N CYS A 118 -7.81 11.61 5.20
CA CYS A 118 -7.20 10.91 4.06
C CYS A 118 -7.95 11.13 2.74
N GLN A 119 -9.25 11.43 2.78
CA GLN A 119 -10.10 11.48 1.59
C GLN A 119 -9.59 12.46 0.51
N PRO A 120 -9.14 13.70 0.82
CA PRO A 120 -8.56 14.59 -0.19
C PRO A 120 -7.30 14.04 -0.85
N LEU A 121 -6.45 13.31 -0.11
CA LEU A 121 -5.26 12.65 -0.68
C LEU A 121 -5.68 11.56 -1.65
N LEU A 122 -6.65 10.73 -1.23
CA LEU A 122 -7.20 9.65 -2.05
C LEU A 122 -7.85 10.19 -3.32
N ASN A 123 -8.63 11.27 -3.23
CA ASN A 123 -9.27 11.95 -4.37
C ASN A 123 -8.26 12.49 -5.40
N ALA A 124 -7.08 12.94 -4.96
CA ALA A 124 -6.06 13.50 -5.84
C ALA A 124 -5.22 12.43 -6.56
N CYS A 125 -5.28 11.18 -6.11
CA CYS A 125 -4.49 10.09 -6.66
C CYS A 125 -5.17 9.44 -7.86
N GLY A 126 -4.38 9.15 -8.90
CA GLY A 126 -4.83 8.45 -10.11
C GLY A 126 -4.69 6.93 -10.04
N ALA A 127 -4.28 6.40 -8.88
CA ALA A 127 -4.16 4.98 -8.60
C ALA A 127 -4.10 4.75 -7.08
N VAL A 128 -4.52 3.56 -6.64
CA VAL A 128 -4.24 3.03 -5.29
C VAL A 128 -3.30 1.84 -5.41
N VAL A 129 -2.26 1.82 -4.58
CA VAL A 129 -1.29 0.73 -4.51
C VAL A 129 -1.33 0.15 -3.11
N ILE A 130 -1.49 -1.16 -3.03
CA ILE A 130 -1.47 -1.94 -1.79
C ILE A 130 -0.22 -2.81 -1.86
N PRO A 131 0.79 -2.54 -1.01
CA PRO A 131 2.01 -3.32 -1.00
C PRO A 131 1.78 -4.70 -0.38
N ALA A 132 2.65 -5.65 -0.71
CA ALA A 132 2.74 -6.94 -0.04
C ALA A 132 3.28 -6.76 1.40
N ILE A 133 2.39 -6.41 2.33
CA ILE A 133 2.71 -6.21 3.74
C ILE A 133 1.73 -6.99 4.60
N ALA A 134 2.24 -7.68 5.62
CA ALA A 134 1.39 -8.44 6.54
C ALA A 134 0.18 -7.63 7.04
N GLY A 135 -1.00 -8.26 7.04
CA GLY A 135 -2.25 -7.65 7.51
C GLY A 135 -2.95 -6.71 6.52
N TRP A 136 -2.44 -6.52 5.29
CA TRP A 136 -3.09 -5.68 4.28
C TRP A 136 -4.51 -6.17 3.95
N ASP A 137 -4.69 -7.49 3.85
CA ASP A 137 -5.92 -8.17 3.45
C ASP A 137 -7.01 -8.10 4.54
N GLN A 138 -6.60 -7.90 5.78
CA GLN A 138 -7.48 -7.81 6.95
C GLN A 138 -7.76 -6.36 7.39
N SER A 139 -7.10 -5.38 6.77
CA SER A 139 -7.22 -3.98 7.14
C SER A 139 -8.49 -3.36 6.58
N ARG A 140 -9.39 -2.91 7.47
CA ARG A 140 -10.61 -2.18 7.11
C ARG A 140 -10.30 -0.87 6.38
N GLY A 141 -9.22 -0.18 6.75
CA GLY A 141 -8.77 1.03 6.07
C GLY A 141 -8.33 0.76 4.63
N VAL A 142 -7.50 -0.27 4.43
CA VAL A 142 -7.03 -0.67 3.08
C VAL A 142 -8.20 -1.13 2.22
N TRP A 143 -9.11 -1.94 2.79
CA TRP A 143 -10.34 -2.37 2.13
C TRP A 143 -11.19 -1.20 1.69
N ARG A 144 -11.46 -0.23 2.59
CA ARG A 144 -12.23 0.98 2.30
C ARG A 144 -11.60 1.78 1.16
N ASP A 145 -10.29 1.97 1.18
CA ASP A 145 -9.58 2.77 0.18
C ASP A 145 -9.63 2.08 -1.20
N ALA A 146 -9.48 0.75 -1.26
CA ALA A 146 -9.64 -0.03 -2.49
C ALA A 146 -11.08 0.02 -3.02
N CYS A 147 -12.06 -0.17 -2.13
CA CYS A 147 -13.48 -0.10 -2.41
C CYS A 147 -13.87 1.24 -3.05
N TRP A 148 -13.45 2.34 -2.42
CA TRP A 148 -13.66 3.69 -2.94
C TRP A 148 -13.03 3.86 -4.32
N ALA A 149 -11.80 3.41 -4.50
CA ALA A 149 -11.07 3.57 -5.75
C ALA A 149 -11.79 2.86 -6.90
N LEU A 150 -12.19 1.62 -6.70
CA LEU A 150 -12.93 0.84 -7.70
C LEU A 150 -14.28 1.47 -8.05
N GLN A 151 -15.01 2.00 -7.05
CA GLN A 151 -16.26 2.75 -7.30
C GLN A 151 -16.04 4.03 -8.10
N CYS A 152 -14.86 4.64 -7.97
CA CYS A 152 -14.49 5.87 -8.67
C CYS A 152 -13.73 5.63 -9.98
N ASN A 153 -13.64 4.38 -10.46
CA ASN A 153 -12.84 3.97 -11.62
C ASN A 153 -11.35 4.34 -11.51
N VAL A 154 -10.83 4.37 -10.29
CA VAL A 154 -9.40 4.52 -9.99
C VAL A 154 -8.80 3.11 -9.90
N PRO A 155 -7.73 2.81 -10.65
CA PRO A 155 -7.13 1.48 -10.62
C PRO A 155 -6.49 1.16 -9.28
N VAL A 156 -6.68 -0.07 -8.82
CA VAL A 156 -6.10 -0.65 -7.60
C VAL A 156 -5.08 -1.71 -7.99
N TYR A 157 -3.88 -1.61 -7.44
CA TYR A 157 -2.77 -2.53 -7.67
C TYR A 157 -2.40 -3.25 -6.38
N LEU A 158 -2.46 -4.57 -6.38
CA LEU A 158 -1.90 -5.42 -5.33
C LEU A 158 -0.51 -5.87 -5.75
N VAL A 159 0.51 -5.49 -4.98
CA VAL A 159 1.89 -5.94 -5.23
C VAL A 159 2.01 -7.41 -4.85
N ALA A 160 2.58 -8.22 -5.74
CA ALA A 160 2.88 -9.63 -5.46
C ALA A 160 3.94 -9.78 -4.39
N GLU A 161 3.73 -10.72 -3.47
CA GLU A 161 4.70 -11.07 -2.42
C GLU A 161 6.03 -11.53 -3.04
N GLY A 162 7.15 -11.06 -2.47
CA GLY A 162 8.50 -11.43 -2.92
C GLY A 162 8.94 -10.72 -4.21
N SER A 163 8.03 -10.04 -4.91
CA SER A 163 8.35 -9.27 -6.12
C SER A 163 9.08 -7.96 -5.82
N GLU A 164 9.21 -7.60 -4.54
CA GLU A 164 9.79 -6.34 -4.12
C GLU A 164 11.29 -6.36 -4.43
N PHE A 165 11.97 -7.48 -4.20
CA PHE A 165 13.36 -7.66 -4.58
C PHE A 165 13.42 -8.06 -6.05
N GLY A 166 13.21 -7.08 -6.93
CA GLY A 166 13.28 -7.26 -8.39
C GLY A 166 14.39 -8.24 -8.74
N GLY A 167 14.04 -9.33 -9.42
CA GLY A 167 14.91 -10.47 -9.62
C GLY A 167 16.29 -10.01 -10.05
N GLN A 168 17.25 -10.07 -9.11
CA GLN A 168 18.64 -10.07 -9.49
C GLN A 168 18.82 -11.36 -10.29
N LYS A 169 18.85 -11.22 -11.62
CA LYS A 169 19.79 -12.04 -12.37
C LYS A 169 21.15 -11.72 -11.77
N ILE A 170 21.56 -12.52 -10.79
CA ILE A 170 22.98 -12.71 -10.53
C ILE A 170 23.50 -13.25 -11.86
N CYS A 171 24.14 -12.39 -12.65
CA CYS A 171 24.94 -12.82 -13.77
C CYS A 171 26.06 -13.68 -13.18
N ALA A 172 25.78 -14.96 -13.01
CA ALA A 172 26.77 -15.99 -12.78
C ALA A 172 27.53 -16.26 -14.10
N GLU A 173 28.16 -15.23 -14.64
CA GLU A 173 29.10 -15.33 -15.76
C GLU A 173 30.26 -14.36 -15.51
N SER A 174 31.02 -14.61 -14.45
CA SER A 174 32.40 -14.13 -14.37
C SER A 174 33.37 -15.15 -13.77
N ALA A 175 32.99 -16.44 -13.74
CA ALA A 175 33.86 -17.54 -13.30
C ALA A 175 34.30 -18.47 -14.45
N ALA A 176 34.14 -18.07 -15.73
CA ALA A 176 34.55 -18.86 -16.90
C ALA A 176 35.52 -18.11 -17.85
N ARG A 177 36.23 -17.09 -17.34
CA ARG A 177 37.35 -16.46 -18.06
C ARG A 177 38.57 -16.36 -17.16
N GLY A 178 39.20 -17.49 -16.92
CA GLY A 178 40.47 -17.57 -16.18
C GLY A 178 41.06 -18.96 -16.26
N GLY A 179 41.75 -19.27 -17.36
CA GLY A 179 42.48 -20.54 -17.48
C GLY A 179 42.77 -20.97 -18.91
N GLY A 180 43.30 -20.07 -19.74
CA GLY A 180 43.82 -20.40 -21.08
C GLY A 180 45.34 -20.27 -21.12
N GLY A 181 46.03 -21.41 -20.98
CA GLY A 181 47.38 -21.72 -21.50
C GLY A 181 48.59 -21.05 -20.85
N PRO A 182 49.82 -21.51 -21.14
CA PRO A 182 50.23 -22.63 -22.00
C PRO A 182 50.67 -23.90 -21.24
#